data_AF-A0A4S8PTK3-F1
#
_entry.id   AF-A0A4S8PTK3-F1
#
_cell.length_a   1.000
_cell.length_b   1.000
_cell.length_c   1.000
_cell.angle_alpha   90.00
_cell.angle_beta   90.00
_cell.angle_gamma   90.00
#
_symmetry.space_group_name_H-M   'P 1'
#
loop_
_entity.id
_entity.type
_entity.pdbx_description
1 polymer ?
#
loop_
_entity_poly.entity_id
_entity_poly.type
_entity_poly.pdbx_seq_one_letter_code
_entity_poly.pdbx_strand_id
1 'polypeptide(L)'
;MILIGAAISETDIREVRGPIADLDRIVERDFGNPPLGKPLHVGGPAEFLTSRVVPAVGDLVADGMRLRFDFGLADELLARLADGELDLVLSTIRPRMCGITATALVDEEFALVASAKACARIPAGRLAAEGPAVLEEFPLIAYAEYLPIVRRYWRDVFASASIRAPAVVVPDLRGVLAVVKSAGGISVLPTYLCADDLAGGELVALLEPEIPPINTLYLATRSGAMVDADLATLHDHLLAKARLWNGSSGEVERVTGRRARIWGSTSAGAVDGSGRGYIGNDCQYRVGAEDGPDGLLTHRSTGAQGVPAAAGWKADLMEIDHVVLAARSSADAERVLGEAGLGVARGRVMPGLGLSNLVVPLRSDQILEIHYPNGEEAAPDAPPLLRFELEAFEANPDAAMVAMAWLVAFEDELRLREVAAANEMSVVDVPAEGPGFPPYVLAGFGANFERRYLPCPIHWPEGMPPLDAAHRRRPTGITRIDVSGPAEEIETWCGGEPNGLRTFPGTVGPLRVEIGFEAGGPVVLGLPE
;
A
#
# COMPACT_ATOMS: atom_id res chain seq x y z
N MET A 1 -17.29 11.97 -58.74
CA MET A 1 -16.16 11.12 -59.14
C MET A 1 -14.95 11.54 -58.29
N ILE A 2 -14.51 10.62 -57.44
CA ILE A 2 -13.31 10.60 -56.58
C ILE A 2 -13.35 11.39 -55.26
N LEU A 3 -13.46 10.60 -54.18
CA LEU A 3 -13.11 10.84 -52.76
C LEU A 3 -11.59 10.80 -52.57
N ILE A 4 -11.03 11.65 -51.68
CA ILE A 4 -10.00 11.43 -50.63
C ILE A 4 -10.06 12.70 -49.72
N GLY A 5 -10.14 12.75 -48.39
CA GLY A 5 -9.90 11.79 -47.31
C GLY A 5 -8.59 12.08 -46.57
N ALA A 6 -8.55 13.02 -45.61
CA ALA A 6 -7.48 13.08 -44.60
C ALA A 6 -7.95 13.74 -43.30
N ALA A 7 -8.03 12.92 -42.26
CA ALA A 7 -8.24 13.28 -40.87
C ALA A 7 -6.95 13.89 -40.30
N ILE A 8 -7.06 15.00 -39.59
CA ILE A 8 -5.99 15.53 -38.73
C ILE A 8 -6.24 14.91 -37.36
N SER A 9 -5.31 14.09 -36.88
CA SER A 9 -5.42 13.44 -35.57
C SER A 9 -4.98 14.39 -34.45
N GLU A 10 -5.57 14.24 -33.25
CA GLU A 10 -5.20 14.94 -32.01
C GLU A 10 -3.72 14.79 -31.59
N THR A 11 -2.98 13.88 -32.23
CA THR A 11 -1.56 13.62 -31.96
C THR A 11 -0.65 14.78 -32.40
N ASP A 12 -1.05 15.57 -33.41
CA ASP A 12 -0.20 16.65 -33.98
C ASP A 12 -0.15 17.93 -33.11
N ILE A 13 -1.08 18.12 -32.16
CA ILE A 13 -1.07 19.28 -31.25
C ILE A 13 -0.09 19.09 -30.08
N ARG A 14 0.23 17.85 -29.72
CA ARG A 14 1.16 17.53 -28.62
C ARG A 14 2.63 17.67 -29.03
N GLU A 15 2.96 17.38 -30.29
CA GLU A 15 4.35 17.42 -30.78
C GLU A 15 4.91 18.83 -30.97
N VAL A 16 4.03 19.84 -31.06
CA VAL A 16 4.41 21.26 -31.26
C VAL A 16 4.55 22.03 -29.94
N ARG A 17 4.00 21.53 -28.81
CA ARG A 17 3.99 22.26 -27.52
C ARG A 17 5.30 22.23 -26.74
N GLY A 18 6.07 21.13 -26.83
CA GLY A 18 7.39 21.03 -26.18
C GLY A 18 8.38 22.08 -26.69
N PRO A 19 8.57 22.20 -28.02
CA PRO A 19 9.51 23.17 -28.59
C PRO A 19 9.13 24.64 -28.35
N ILE A 20 7.85 24.96 -28.18
CA ILE A 20 7.37 26.33 -27.89
C ILE A 20 7.63 26.72 -26.43
N ALA A 21 7.42 25.80 -25.48
CA ALA A 21 7.71 26.05 -24.06
C ALA A 21 9.22 26.21 -23.80
N ASP A 22 10.07 25.52 -24.57
CA ASP A 22 11.52 25.70 -24.52
C ASP A 22 11.97 27.01 -25.19
N LEU A 23 11.22 27.52 -26.18
CA LEU A 23 11.49 28.82 -26.81
C LEU A 23 11.14 29.99 -25.88
N ASP A 24 10.03 29.91 -25.14
CA ASP A 24 9.64 30.92 -24.14
C ASP A 24 10.70 31.06 -23.02
N ARG A 25 11.28 29.94 -22.57
CA ARG A 25 12.41 29.94 -21.60
C ARG A 25 13.67 30.63 -22.12
N ILE A 26 13.94 30.55 -23.42
CA ILE A 26 15.12 31.20 -24.04
C ILE A 26 14.86 32.71 -24.18
N VAL A 27 13.62 33.11 -24.49
CA VAL A 27 13.24 34.52 -24.62
C VAL A 27 13.19 35.22 -23.25
N GLU A 28 12.73 34.54 -22.20
CA GLU A 28 12.72 35.06 -20.82
C GLU A 28 14.14 35.29 -20.25
N ARG A 29 15.11 34.45 -20.65
CA ARG A 29 16.49 34.55 -20.17
C ARG A 29 17.22 35.79 -20.67
N ASP A 30 16.86 36.29 -21.85
CA ASP A 30 17.66 37.29 -22.56
C ASP A 30 17.05 38.72 -22.55
N PHE A 31 15.75 38.92 -22.19
CA PHE A 31 15.09 40.24 -22.44
C PHE A 31 14.02 40.81 -21.45
N GLY A 32 13.95 40.50 -20.15
CA GLY A 32 12.88 41.10 -19.31
C GLY A 32 13.14 41.35 -17.81
N ASN A 33 12.74 42.55 -17.33
CA ASN A 33 12.61 42.96 -15.92
C ASN A 33 11.72 41.98 -15.10
N PRO A 34 11.81 41.90 -13.75
CA PRO A 34 11.24 40.79 -12.97
C PRO A 34 9.70 40.73 -13.13
N PRO A 35 9.14 39.59 -13.59
CA PRO A 35 7.71 39.47 -13.81
C PRO A 35 6.97 39.38 -12.47
N LEU A 36 5.81 40.03 -12.37
CA LEU A 36 4.81 39.73 -11.34
C LEU A 36 4.47 38.23 -11.43
N GLY A 37 4.71 37.48 -10.37
CA GLY A 37 4.70 36.01 -10.36
C GLY A 37 3.43 35.36 -10.94
N LYS A 38 3.62 34.26 -11.67
CA LYS A 38 2.53 33.39 -12.16
C LYS A 38 1.77 32.84 -10.94
N PRO A 39 0.41 32.78 -10.96
CA PRO A 39 -0.32 32.18 -9.85
C PRO A 39 0.02 30.70 -9.71
N LEU A 40 0.27 30.24 -8.48
CA LEU A 40 0.45 28.82 -8.16
C LEU A 40 -0.91 28.13 -8.08
N HIS A 41 -0.99 26.95 -8.67
CA HIS A 41 -2.18 26.10 -8.69
C HIS A 41 -2.07 24.99 -7.65
N VAL A 42 -3.03 24.95 -6.71
CA VAL A 42 -3.03 24.05 -5.56
C VAL A 42 -4.25 23.15 -5.60
N GLY A 43 -4.05 21.84 -5.71
CA GLY A 43 -5.11 20.82 -5.65
C GLY A 43 -5.30 20.23 -4.26
N GLY A 44 -6.50 19.76 -3.93
CA GLY A 44 -6.71 18.91 -2.75
C GLY A 44 -8.17 18.66 -2.38
N PRO A 45 -8.44 17.93 -1.28
CA PRO A 45 -9.78 17.75 -0.74
C PRO A 45 -10.40 19.09 -0.37
N ALA A 46 -11.64 19.32 -0.79
CA ALA A 46 -12.33 20.58 -0.56
C ALA A 46 -12.41 20.92 0.94
N GLU A 47 -12.64 19.91 1.77
CA GLU A 47 -12.88 20.06 3.20
C GLU A 47 -11.60 20.46 3.94
N PHE A 48 -10.47 19.79 3.66
CA PHE A 48 -9.19 20.16 4.26
C PHE A 48 -8.67 21.50 3.72
N LEU A 49 -8.77 21.71 2.40
CA LEU A 49 -8.33 22.97 1.78
C LEU A 49 -9.09 24.17 2.35
N THR A 50 -10.42 24.11 2.40
CA THR A 50 -11.22 25.25 2.86
C THR A 50 -11.15 25.49 4.36
N SER A 51 -11.00 24.44 5.17
CA SER A 51 -10.94 24.58 6.64
C SER A 51 -9.56 24.95 7.18
N ARG A 52 -8.48 24.49 6.55
CA ARG A 52 -7.11 24.65 7.08
C ARG A 52 -6.19 25.44 6.17
N VAL A 53 -6.11 25.09 4.87
CA VAL A 53 -5.11 25.67 3.96
C VAL A 53 -5.45 27.09 3.54
N VAL A 54 -6.67 27.33 3.06
CA VAL A 54 -7.11 28.64 2.57
C VAL A 54 -6.97 29.72 3.66
N PRO A 55 -7.36 29.49 4.93
CA PRO A 55 -7.07 30.45 6.01
C PRO A 55 -5.58 30.63 6.29
N ALA A 56 -4.79 29.55 6.17
CA ALA A 56 -3.38 29.57 6.54
C ALA A 56 -2.49 30.35 5.57
N VAL A 57 -2.88 30.51 4.30
CA VAL A 57 -2.10 31.24 3.28
C VAL A 57 -2.34 32.75 3.27
N GLY A 58 -3.16 33.28 4.19
CA GLY A 58 -3.50 34.71 4.24
C GLY A 58 -2.28 35.64 4.31
N ASP A 59 -1.26 35.26 5.08
CA ASP A 59 0.01 36.01 5.20
C ASP A 59 0.72 36.09 3.84
N LEU A 60 0.81 34.97 3.12
CA LEU A 60 1.46 34.89 1.81
C LEU A 60 0.72 35.73 0.75
N VAL A 61 -0.62 35.74 0.81
CA VAL A 61 -1.46 36.55 -0.08
C VAL A 61 -1.26 38.04 0.20
N ALA A 62 -1.13 38.43 1.46
CA ALA A 62 -0.83 39.81 1.84
C ALA A 62 0.54 40.27 1.31
N ASP A 63 1.51 39.35 1.23
CA ASP A 63 2.84 39.56 0.63
C ASP A 63 2.83 39.49 -0.91
N GLY A 64 1.65 39.32 -1.53
CA GLY A 64 1.45 39.40 -2.97
C GLY A 64 1.44 38.05 -3.70
N MET A 65 1.54 36.92 -2.98
CA MET A 65 1.45 35.59 -3.57
C MET A 65 0.06 35.35 -4.16
N ARG A 66 0.01 34.84 -5.39
CA ARG A 66 -1.25 34.56 -6.10
C ARG A 66 -1.47 33.06 -6.13
N LEU A 67 -2.61 32.60 -5.60
CA LEU A 67 -2.95 31.19 -5.50
C LEU A 67 -4.27 30.90 -6.21
N ARG A 68 -4.38 29.72 -6.81
CA ARG A 68 -5.63 29.14 -7.32
C ARG A 68 -5.82 27.77 -6.70
N PHE A 69 -7.05 27.47 -6.31
CA PHE A 69 -7.40 26.20 -5.68
C PHE A 69 -8.29 25.37 -6.58
N ASP A 70 -7.95 24.09 -6.69
CA ASP A 70 -8.69 23.07 -7.40
C ASP A 70 -9.12 21.99 -6.41
N PHE A 71 -10.41 21.67 -6.39
CA PHE A 71 -10.95 20.62 -5.53
C PHE A 71 -11.16 19.34 -6.33
N GLY A 72 -10.81 18.20 -5.76
CA GLY A 72 -10.95 16.91 -6.44
C GLY A 72 -10.46 15.74 -5.61
N LEU A 73 -10.50 14.56 -6.22
CA LEU A 73 -9.99 13.32 -5.65
C LEU A 73 -8.48 13.22 -5.89
N ALA A 74 -7.79 12.47 -5.01
CA ALA A 74 -6.33 12.40 -5.03
C ALA A 74 -5.77 11.92 -6.37
N ASP A 75 -6.30 10.83 -6.94
CA ASP A 75 -5.78 10.26 -8.19
C ASP A 75 -5.87 11.24 -9.37
N GLU A 76 -7.01 11.92 -9.53
CA GLU A 76 -7.21 12.93 -10.58
C GLU A 76 -6.28 14.14 -10.41
N LEU A 77 -6.15 14.64 -9.18
CA LEU A 77 -5.29 15.78 -8.88
C LEU A 77 -3.81 15.44 -9.06
N LEU A 78 -3.39 14.22 -8.71
CA LEU A 78 -2.01 13.77 -8.91
C LEU A 78 -1.67 13.59 -10.40
N ALA A 79 -2.61 13.10 -11.22
CA ALA A 79 -2.44 13.08 -12.67
C ALA A 79 -2.25 14.50 -13.23
N ARG A 80 -3.09 15.46 -12.83
CA ARG A 80 -2.97 16.87 -13.23
C ARG A 80 -1.67 17.52 -12.74
N LEU A 81 -1.17 17.13 -11.57
CA LEU A 81 0.14 17.56 -11.06
C LEU A 81 1.28 17.04 -11.96
N ALA A 82 1.20 15.79 -12.40
CA ALA A 82 2.18 15.18 -13.30
C ALA A 82 2.19 15.88 -14.68
N ASP A 83 1.02 16.21 -15.20
CA ASP A 83 0.84 16.90 -16.49
C ASP A 83 1.25 18.38 -16.47
N GLY A 84 1.59 18.93 -15.31
CA GLY A 84 2.01 20.33 -15.20
C GLY A 84 0.87 21.32 -14.98
N GLU A 85 -0.37 20.85 -14.79
CA GLU A 85 -1.54 21.72 -14.61
C GLU A 85 -1.66 22.28 -13.18
N LEU A 86 -1.20 21.51 -12.19
CA LEU A 86 -1.14 21.91 -10.78
C LEU A 86 0.32 22.04 -10.35
N ASP A 87 0.62 22.90 -9.39
CA ASP A 87 1.98 23.10 -8.86
C ASP A 87 2.19 22.36 -7.53
N LEU A 88 1.13 22.24 -6.74
CA LEU A 88 1.12 21.55 -5.44
C LEU A 88 -0.20 20.77 -5.29
N VAL A 89 -0.17 19.56 -4.74
CA VAL A 89 -1.38 18.81 -4.38
C VAL A 89 -1.32 18.38 -2.92
N LEU A 90 -2.38 18.66 -2.16
CA LEU A 90 -2.64 18.02 -0.89
C LEU A 90 -3.33 16.68 -1.16
N SER A 91 -2.61 15.58 -0.94
CA SER A 91 -3.09 14.25 -1.25
C SER A 91 -3.46 13.48 0.02
N THR A 92 -4.62 12.83 0.01
CA THR A 92 -5.11 11.93 1.08
C THR A 92 -4.50 10.54 1.02
N ILE A 93 -3.72 10.27 -0.02
CA ILE A 93 -2.91 9.07 -0.19
C ILE A 93 -1.47 9.50 -0.45
N ARG A 94 -0.48 8.69 -0.08
CA ARG A 94 0.89 8.97 -0.47
C ARG A 94 1.03 8.78 -1.98
N PRO A 95 1.38 9.81 -2.77
CA PRO A 95 1.69 9.65 -4.19
C PRO A 95 2.86 8.67 -4.36
N ARG A 96 2.71 7.74 -5.31
CA ARG A 96 3.70 6.68 -5.58
C ARG A 96 4.22 6.70 -7.03
N MET A 97 3.86 7.71 -7.81
CA MET A 97 4.25 7.84 -9.21
C MET A 97 5.60 8.53 -9.40
N CYS A 98 6.35 8.09 -10.42
CA CYS A 98 7.65 8.67 -10.78
C CYS A 98 7.52 10.15 -11.12
N GLY A 99 8.50 10.96 -10.73
CA GLY A 99 8.50 12.40 -10.99
C GLY A 99 7.60 13.21 -10.06
N ILE A 100 7.01 12.60 -9.02
CA ILE A 100 6.32 13.31 -7.94
C ILE A 100 7.02 13.04 -6.60
N THR A 101 7.27 14.10 -5.85
CA THR A 101 7.79 14.05 -4.48
C THR A 101 6.65 14.27 -3.51
N ALA A 102 6.60 13.49 -2.42
CA ALA A 102 5.58 13.57 -1.39
C ALA A 102 6.21 13.85 -0.02
N THR A 103 5.76 14.92 0.63
CA THR A 103 6.16 15.27 2.00
C THR A 103 4.96 15.10 2.93
N ALA A 104 5.10 14.35 4.03
CA ALA A 104 4.02 14.22 5.01
C ALA A 104 3.71 15.59 5.63
N LEU A 105 2.42 15.93 5.71
CA LEU A 105 1.94 17.22 6.19
C LEU A 105 1.36 17.11 7.60
N VAL A 106 0.33 16.29 7.76
CA VAL A 106 -0.49 16.20 8.98
C VAL A 106 -1.20 14.85 8.98
N ASP A 107 -1.43 14.28 10.17
CA ASP A 107 -2.32 13.13 10.34
C ASP A 107 -3.72 13.64 10.72
N GLU A 108 -4.72 13.32 9.90
CA GLU A 108 -6.12 13.53 10.21
C GLU A 108 -6.58 12.43 11.17
N GLU A 109 -7.06 12.79 12.35
CA GLU A 109 -7.73 11.83 13.26
C GLU A 109 -9.23 11.79 12.98
N PHE A 110 -9.84 10.62 13.17
CA PHE A 110 -11.29 10.43 12.97
C PHE A 110 -12.02 10.14 14.27
N ALA A 111 -13.18 10.77 14.45
CA ALA A 111 -14.08 10.53 15.57
C ALA A 111 -15.45 10.05 15.07
N LEU A 112 -16.00 9.04 15.74
CA LEU A 112 -17.40 8.67 15.61
C LEU A 112 -18.24 9.69 16.40
N VAL A 113 -19.09 10.43 15.70
CA VAL A 113 -19.82 11.57 16.26
C VAL A 113 -21.32 11.46 16.05
N ALA A 114 -22.05 12.05 16.98
CA ALA A 114 -23.49 12.28 16.92
C ALA A 114 -23.82 13.65 17.49
N SER A 115 -24.99 14.22 17.14
CA SER A 115 -25.52 15.36 17.91
C SER A 115 -25.76 14.98 19.37
N ALA A 116 -25.72 15.94 20.28
CA ALA A 116 -26.08 15.71 21.69
C ALA A 116 -27.47 15.06 21.86
N LYS A 117 -28.45 15.43 21.01
CA LYS A 117 -29.80 14.85 21.00
C LYS A 117 -29.81 13.37 20.59
N ALA A 118 -29.01 13.00 19.60
CA ALA A 118 -28.88 11.60 19.18
C ALA A 118 -28.11 10.79 20.22
N CYS A 119 -27.03 11.34 20.77
CA CYS A 119 -26.23 10.70 21.82
C CYS A 119 -27.07 10.39 23.07
N ALA A 120 -27.99 11.27 23.46
CA ALA A 120 -28.88 11.04 24.61
C ALA A 120 -29.80 9.81 24.47
N ARG A 121 -29.97 9.29 23.25
CA ARG A 121 -30.73 8.06 22.97
C ARG A 121 -29.86 6.80 23.01
N ILE A 122 -28.53 6.95 22.97
CA ILE A 122 -27.57 5.84 23.05
C ILE A 122 -27.34 5.55 24.54
N PRO A 123 -27.64 4.33 25.04
CA PRO A 123 -27.40 4.03 26.44
C PRO A 123 -25.91 4.10 26.78
N ALA A 124 -25.58 4.87 27.82
CA ALA A 124 -24.20 5.10 28.22
C ALA A 124 -23.44 3.77 28.49
N GLY A 125 -22.21 3.68 27.98
CA GLY A 125 -21.34 2.52 28.17
C GLY A 125 -21.67 1.29 27.32
N ARG A 126 -22.88 1.17 26.75
CA ARG A 126 -23.22 0.01 25.90
C ARG A 126 -22.40 -0.04 24.63
N LEU A 127 -22.11 1.10 23.99
CA LEU A 127 -21.28 1.12 22.78
C LEU A 127 -19.88 0.52 23.03
N ALA A 128 -19.27 0.85 24.18
CA ALA A 128 -17.96 0.31 24.55
C ALA A 128 -18.03 -1.19 24.93
N ALA A 129 -19.14 -1.64 25.54
CA ALA A 129 -19.30 -3.01 26.01
C ALA A 129 -19.77 -4.00 24.93
N GLU A 130 -20.62 -3.54 24.01
CA GLU A 130 -21.35 -4.39 23.04
C GLU A 130 -20.98 -4.09 21.58
N GLY A 131 -20.21 -3.02 21.34
CA GLY A 131 -19.73 -2.65 20.03
C GLY A 131 -20.81 -2.00 19.13
N PRO A 132 -20.59 -1.99 17.81
CA PRO A 132 -21.32 -1.15 16.87
C PRO A 132 -22.78 -1.56 16.66
N ALA A 133 -23.21 -2.74 17.12
CA ALA A 133 -24.60 -3.18 17.04
C ALA A 133 -25.57 -2.23 17.78
N VAL A 134 -25.10 -1.54 18.82
CA VAL A 134 -25.87 -0.52 19.55
C VAL A 134 -26.27 0.66 18.67
N LEU A 135 -25.55 0.86 17.56
CA LEU A 135 -25.76 1.97 16.63
C LEU A 135 -26.72 1.63 15.48
N GLU A 136 -27.22 0.40 15.39
CA GLU A 136 -28.04 -0.06 14.25
C GLU A 136 -29.32 0.75 14.03
N GLU A 137 -29.89 1.32 15.10
CA GLU A 137 -31.08 2.16 15.05
C GLU A 137 -30.82 3.60 14.58
N PHE A 138 -29.56 3.99 14.44
CA PHE A 138 -29.17 5.34 14.06
C PHE A 138 -28.82 5.39 12.56
N PRO A 139 -29.42 6.31 11.78
CA PRO A 139 -29.06 6.47 10.38
C PRO A 139 -27.57 6.80 10.22
N LEU A 140 -26.88 6.05 9.37
CA LEU A 140 -25.50 6.33 9.02
C LEU A 140 -25.45 7.38 7.90
N ILE A 141 -24.74 8.48 8.14
CA ILE A 141 -24.49 9.53 7.15
C ILE A 141 -23.05 9.38 6.67
N ALA A 142 -22.81 9.28 5.37
CA ALA A 142 -21.49 8.96 4.85
C ALA A 142 -21.06 9.84 3.68
N TYR A 143 -19.75 9.89 3.44
CA TYR A 143 -19.16 10.60 2.31
C TYR A 143 -19.44 9.92 0.97
N ALA A 144 -19.34 8.59 0.93
CA ALA A 144 -19.51 7.79 -0.26
C ALA A 144 -20.19 6.45 0.07
N GLU A 145 -20.86 5.85 -0.92
CA GLU A 145 -21.54 4.54 -0.86
C GLU A 145 -20.62 3.42 -0.33
N TYR A 146 -19.34 3.44 -0.72
CA TYR A 146 -18.35 2.45 -0.32
C TYR A 146 -17.70 2.75 1.05
N LEU A 147 -18.18 3.76 1.78
CA LEU A 147 -17.89 4.03 3.19
C LEU A 147 -16.38 4.09 3.58
N PRO A 148 -15.49 4.76 2.83
CA PRO A 148 -14.03 4.67 3.06
C PRO A 148 -13.59 5.07 4.48
N ILE A 149 -14.17 6.15 5.03
CA ILE A 149 -13.84 6.68 6.35
C ILE A 149 -14.47 5.82 7.46
N VAL A 150 -15.76 5.50 7.30
CA VAL A 150 -16.51 4.70 8.28
C VAL A 150 -15.95 3.29 8.38
N ARG A 151 -15.60 2.65 7.25
CA ARG A 151 -14.97 1.32 7.21
C ARG A 151 -13.67 1.27 7.98
N ARG A 152 -12.79 2.27 7.79
CA ARG A 152 -11.53 2.37 8.53
C ARG A 152 -11.80 2.40 10.03
N TYR A 153 -12.70 3.28 10.48
CA TYR A 153 -13.04 3.37 11.90
C TYR A 153 -13.66 2.08 12.44
N TRP A 154 -14.56 1.45 11.71
CA TRP A 154 -15.19 0.20 12.14
C TRP A 154 -14.21 -0.95 12.28
N ARG A 155 -13.26 -1.05 11.34
CA ARG A 155 -12.18 -2.04 11.41
C ARG A 155 -11.25 -1.74 12.59
N ASP A 156 -10.76 -0.52 12.69
CA ASP A 156 -9.68 -0.18 13.62
C ASP A 156 -10.18 -0.06 15.08
N VAL A 157 -11.44 0.35 15.29
CA VAL A 157 -12.02 0.58 16.64
C VAL A 157 -12.93 -0.56 17.10
N PHE A 158 -13.65 -1.21 16.19
CA PHE A 158 -14.60 -2.27 16.53
C PHE A 158 -14.20 -3.67 16.06
N ALA A 159 -13.09 -3.80 15.30
CA ALA A 159 -12.70 -5.06 14.66
C ALA A 159 -13.85 -5.72 13.85
N SER A 160 -14.73 -4.89 13.26
CA SER A 160 -15.93 -5.35 12.56
C SER A 160 -15.97 -4.87 11.12
N ALA A 161 -16.27 -5.78 10.20
CA ALA A 161 -16.53 -5.46 8.80
C ALA A 161 -18.02 -5.21 8.52
N SER A 162 -18.91 -5.48 9.48
CA SER A 162 -20.35 -5.32 9.32
C SER A 162 -20.76 -3.87 9.53
N ILE A 163 -21.15 -3.21 8.44
CA ILE A 163 -21.61 -1.82 8.43
C ILE A 163 -22.87 -1.76 7.59
N ARG A 164 -23.91 -1.09 8.09
CA ARG A 164 -25.16 -0.91 7.34
C ARG A 164 -24.92 0.05 6.16
N ALA A 165 -25.73 -0.09 5.13
CA ALA A 165 -25.78 0.89 4.05
C ALA A 165 -26.08 2.30 4.61
N PRO A 166 -25.43 3.34 4.07
CA PRO A 166 -25.69 4.71 4.51
C PRO A 166 -27.14 5.11 4.19
N ALA A 167 -27.77 5.83 5.13
CA ALA A 167 -29.09 6.43 4.90
C ALA A 167 -28.99 7.68 4.02
N VAL A 168 -27.84 8.37 4.08
CA VAL A 168 -27.54 9.56 3.27
C VAL A 168 -26.08 9.50 2.85
N VAL A 169 -25.82 9.76 1.57
CA VAL A 169 -24.48 9.91 1.00
C VAL A 169 -24.31 11.34 0.52
N VAL A 170 -23.27 12.03 1.00
CA VAL A 170 -22.92 13.39 0.60
C VAL A 170 -21.42 13.45 0.31
N PRO A 171 -20.99 13.71 -0.94
CA PRO A 171 -19.57 13.82 -1.29
C PRO A 171 -18.97 15.17 -0.83
N ASP A 172 -19.26 15.53 0.43
CA ASP A 172 -18.77 16.70 1.14
C ASP A 172 -18.89 16.45 2.65
N LEU A 173 -17.77 16.31 3.36
CA LEU A 173 -17.77 16.04 4.81
C LEU A 173 -18.39 17.19 5.63
N ARG A 174 -18.42 18.42 5.11
CA ARG A 174 -19.11 19.55 5.75
C ARG A 174 -20.63 19.38 5.65
N GLY A 175 -21.10 18.81 4.54
CA GLY A 175 -22.49 18.41 4.37
C GLY A 175 -22.87 17.25 5.30
N VAL A 176 -22.01 16.24 5.43
CA VAL A 176 -22.18 15.14 6.40
C VAL A 176 -22.27 15.69 7.82
N LEU A 177 -21.36 16.59 8.21
CA LEU A 177 -21.36 17.27 9.50
C LEU A 177 -22.68 18.00 9.75
N ALA A 178 -23.18 18.78 8.79
CA ALA A 178 -24.43 19.52 8.92
C ALA A 178 -25.63 18.60 9.20
N VAL A 179 -25.70 17.43 8.53
CA VAL A 179 -26.77 16.45 8.77
C VAL A 179 -26.66 15.84 10.18
N VAL A 180 -25.44 15.47 10.61
CA VAL A 180 -25.21 14.94 11.97
C VAL A 180 -25.60 15.97 13.03
N LYS A 181 -25.22 17.25 12.87
CA LYS A 181 -25.60 18.35 13.76
C LYS A 181 -27.11 18.54 13.88
N SER A 182 -27.84 18.36 12.77
CA SER A 182 -29.31 18.41 12.75
C SER A 182 -30.01 17.21 13.41
N ALA A 183 -29.24 16.32 14.06
CA ALA A 183 -29.70 15.06 14.64
C ALA A 183 -30.25 14.06 13.61
N GLY A 184 -29.78 14.15 12.36
CA GLY A 184 -30.17 13.25 11.27
C GLY A 184 -29.56 11.84 11.38
N GLY A 185 -28.51 11.65 12.18
CA GLY A 185 -27.84 10.37 12.30
C GLY A 185 -26.48 10.44 13.01
N ILE A 186 -25.64 9.46 12.71
CA ILE A 186 -24.24 9.35 13.16
C ILE A 186 -23.30 9.33 11.96
N SER A 187 -22.04 9.71 12.17
CA SER A 187 -21.00 9.57 11.16
C SER A 187 -19.62 9.47 11.79
N VAL A 188 -18.64 9.09 10.99
CA VAL A 188 -17.22 9.20 11.32
C VAL A 188 -16.66 10.36 10.54
N LEU A 189 -16.13 11.36 11.24
CA LEU A 189 -15.65 12.59 10.65
C LEU A 189 -14.24 12.95 11.14
N PRO A 190 -13.43 13.64 10.32
CA PRO A 190 -12.18 14.21 10.78
C PRO A 190 -12.39 15.16 11.96
N THR A 191 -11.57 15.03 13.00
CA THR A 191 -11.69 15.82 14.23
C THR A 191 -11.54 17.32 13.97
N TYR A 192 -10.73 17.72 12.98
CA TYR A 192 -10.56 19.13 12.63
C TYR A 192 -11.84 19.80 12.10
N LEU A 193 -12.78 19.04 11.54
CA LEU A 193 -14.08 19.59 11.12
C LEU A 193 -15.06 19.69 12.29
N CYS A 194 -14.87 18.87 13.33
CA CYS A 194 -15.80 18.75 14.45
C CYS A 194 -15.34 19.53 15.70
N ALA A 195 -14.11 20.05 15.72
CA ALA A 195 -13.46 20.55 16.93
C ALA A 195 -14.30 21.59 17.69
N ASP A 196 -14.80 22.62 16.99
CA ASP A 196 -15.61 23.68 17.60
C ASP A 196 -16.96 23.15 18.10
N ASP A 197 -17.58 22.24 17.36
CA ASP A 197 -18.88 21.65 17.71
C ASP A 197 -18.78 20.68 18.89
N LEU A 198 -17.66 19.96 19.00
CA LEU A 198 -17.34 19.11 20.14
C LEU A 198 -17.05 19.97 21.38
N ALA A 199 -16.27 21.05 21.24
CA ALA A 199 -15.98 21.98 22.33
C ALA A 199 -17.24 22.71 22.82
N GLY A 200 -18.15 23.06 21.91
CA GLY A 200 -19.43 23.67 22.22
C GLY A 200 -20.51 22.69 22.72
N GLY A 201 -20.26 21.39 22.65
CA GLY A 201 -21.21 20.33 23.03
C GLY A 201 -22.41 20.17 22.07
N GLU A 202 -22.34 20.75 20.87
CA GLU A 202 -23.34 20.51 19.81
C GLU A 202 -23.20 19.09 19.25
N LEU A 203 -21.94 18.64 19.10
CA LEU A 203 -21.57 17.27 18.82
C LEU A 203 -21.00 16.57 20.05
N VAL A 204 -21.13 15.25 20.05
CA VAL A 204 -20.56 14.37 21.06
C VAL A 204 -19.79 13.26 20.33
N ALA A 205 -18.54 13.04 20.74
CA ALA A 205 -17.79 11.85 20.37
C ALA A 205 -18.38 10.65 21.12
N LEU A 206 -18.84 9.65 20.38
CA LEU A 206 -19.54 8.49 20.96
C LEU A 206 -18.59 7.51 21.64
N LEU A 207 -17.32 7.53 21.27
CA LEU A 207 -16.26 6.68 21.81
C LEU A 207 -14.91 7.38 21.74
N GLU A 208 -14.08 7.15 22.75
CA GLU A 208 -12.66 7.53 22.78
C GLU A 208 -11.81 6.26 22.69
N PRO A 209 -11.34 5.88 21.50
CA PRO A 209 -10.45 4.72 21.34
C PRO A 209 -9.06 5.03 21.91
N GLU A 210 -8.34 3.99 22.34
CA GLU A 210 -6.95 4.12 22.81
C GLU A 210 -6.03 4.65 21.69
N ILE A 211 -6.27 4.21 20.46
CA ILE A 211 -5.59 4.67 19.25
C ILE A 211 -6.67 5.16 18.26
N PRO A 212 -6.80 6.47 18.03
CA PRO A 212 -7.74 6.96 17.02
C PRO A 212 -7.27 6.56 15.62
N PRO A 213 -8.19 6.14 14.73
CA PRO A 213 -7.84 5.92 13.33
C PRO A 213 -7.35 7.22 12.71
N ILE A 214 -6.28 7.13 11.90
CA ILE A 214 -5.67 8.29 11.25
C ILE A 214 -5.65 8.18 9.72
N ASN A 215 -5.52 9.32 9.05
CA ASN A 215 -5.16 9.44 7.64
C ASN A 215 -4.07 10.49 7.45
N THR A 216 -2.90 10.09 6.95
CA THR A 216 -1.83 11.05 6.66
C THR A 216 -2.11 11.80 5.36
N LEU A 217 -2.11 13.13 5.44
CA LEU A 217 -2.10 14.02 4.28
C LEU A 217 -0.68 14.33 3.84
N TYR A 218 -0.47 14.46 2.54
CA TYR A 218 0.83 14.73 1.94
C TYR A 218 0.79 15.99 1.08
N LEU A 219 1.87 16.78 1.13
CA LEU A 219 2.20 17.76 0.11
C LEU A 219 2.92 17.06 -1.05
N ALA A 220 2.29 17.02 -2.21
CA ALA A 220 2.82 16.44 -3.42
C ALA A 220 3.24 17.55 -4.41
N THR A 221 4.45 17.46 -4.93
CA THR A 221 4.99 18.37 -5.97
C THR A 221 5.67 17.56 -7.06
N ARG A 222 5.86 18.12 -8.26
CA ARG A 222 6.77 17.49 -9.23
C ARG A 222 8.21 17.46 -8.69
N SER A 223 8.94 16.41 -9.01
CA SER A 223 10.36 16.27 -8.63
C SER A 223 11.16 17.41 -9.25
N GLY A 224 11.95 18.09 -8.41
CA GLY A 224 12.71 19.28 -8.83
C GLY A 224 11.88 20.57 -8.95
N ALA A 225 10.57 20.56 -8.70
CA ALA A 225 9.75 21.77 -8.75
C ALA A 225 10.10 22.81 -7.66
N MET A 226 10.77 22.38 -6.59
CA MET A 226 11.22 23.24 -5.49
C MET A 226 12.30 24.26 -5.87
N VAL A 227 12.71 24.31 -7.14
CA VAL A 227 13.51 25.43 -7.69
C VAL A 227 12.69 26.71 -7.88
N ASP A 228 11.36 26.59 -7.95
CA ASP A 228 10.44 27.73 -7.92
C ASP A 228 10.34 28.27 -6.49
N ALA A 229 10.74 29.54 -6.30
CA ALA A 229 10.82 30.18 -5.00
C ALA A 229 9.44 30.40 -4.35
N ASP A 230 8.41 30.68 -5.15
CA ASP A 230 7.05 30.90 -4.62
C ASP A 230 6.47 29.56 -4.17
N LEU A 231 6.67 28.48 -4.94
CA LEU A 231 6.25 27.14 -4.57
C LEU A 231 6.97 26.65 -3.31
N ALA A 232 8.27 26.87 -3.22
CA ALA A 232 9.06 26.51 -2.03
C ALA A 232 8.57 27.25 -0.78
N THR A 233 8.31 28.56 -0.92
CA THR A 233 7.77 29.39 0.16
C THR A 233 6.40 28.90 0.62
N LEU A 234 5.49 28.58 -0.31
CA LEU A 234 4.18 28.02 0.01
C LEU A 234 4.31 26.67 0.72
N HIS A 235 5.13 25.77 0.21
CA HIS A 235 5.33 24.43 0.77
C HIS A 235 5.85 24.49 2.22
N ASP A 236 6.93 25.25 2.46
CA ASP A 236 7.52 25.42 3.79
C ASP A 236 6.54 26.10 4.76
N HIS A 237 5.78 27.09 4.29
CA HIS A 237 4.75 27.76 5.08
C HIS A 237 3.64 26.81 5.52
N LEU A 238 3.17 25.92 4.63
CA LEU A 238 2.17 24.91 4.97
C LEU A 238 2.71 23.89 5.96
N LEU A 239 3.97 23.44 5.82
CA LEU A 239 4.62 22.58 6.81
C LEU A 239 4.73 23.27 8.19
N ALA A 240 5.03 24.56 8.22
CA ALA A 240 5.08 25.33 9.46
C ALA A 240 3.70 25.46 10.11
N LYS A 241 2.66 25.77 9.34
CA LYS A 241 1.27 25.87 9.84
C LYS A 241 0.73 24.52 10.29
N ALA A 242 1.10 23.42 9.64
CA ALA A 242 0.66 22.06 10.00
C ALA A 242 1.08 21.64 11.41
N ARG A 243 2.22 22.12 11.90
CA ARG A 243 2.64 21.89 13.29
C ARG A 243 1.67 22.45 14.33
N LEU A 244 0.89 23.47 13.96
CA LEU A 244 -0.14 24.07 14.82
C LEU A 244 -1.46 23.29 14.75
N TRP A 245 -1.73 22.60 13.63
CA TRP A 245 -2.95 21.80 13.48
C TRP A 245 -2.90 20.53 14.35
N ASN A 246 -1.72 19.91 14.43
CA ASN A 246 -1.43 18.77 15.32
C ASN A 246 -1.56 19.10 16.83
N GLY A 247 -1.66 20.39 17.19
CA GLY A 247 -1.73 20.87 18.58
C GLY A 247 -3.13 21.23 19.08
N SER A 248 -4.19 20.98 18.30
CA SER A 248 -5.57 21.35 18.65
C SER A 248 -6.44 20.20 19.19
N SER A 249 -5.82 19.14 19.72
CA SER A 249 -6.45 18.24 20.68
C SER A 249 -6.22 18.83 22.07
N GLY A 250 -7.24 19.51 22.60
CA GLY A 250 -7.15 20.37 23.77
C GLY A 250 -6.39 19.78 24.96
N GLU A 251 -5.55 20.65 25.52
CA GLU A 251 -5.11 20.62 26.92
C GLU A 251 -6.35 20.77 27.83
N VAL A 252 -7.19 19.74 27.88
CA VAL A 252 -8.06 19.50 29.02
C VAL A 252 -7.15 18.87 30.06
N GLU A 253 -6.95 19.58 31.15
CA GLU A 253 -6.19 19.19 32.34
C GLU A 253 -6.49 17.73 32.75
N ARG A 254 -5.75 16.77 32.18
CA ARG A 254 -5.82 15.35 32.55
C ARG A 254 -5.05 15.17 33.85
N VAL A 255 -5.74 15.42 34.96
CA VAL A 255 -5.39 14.87 36.26
C VAL A 255 -5.64 13.37 36.21
N THR A 256 -4.70 12.59 35.67
CA THR A 256 -4.52 11.17 36.03
C THR A 256 -3.08 10.76 35.72
N GLY A 257 -2.33 10.50 36.78
CA GLY A 257 -0.93 10.12 36.69
C GLY A 257 -0.75 8.73 36.06
N ARG A 258 0.04 8.68 34.97
CA ARG A 258 0.98 7.61 34.61
C ARG A 258 1.82 8.06 33.41
N ARG A 259 3.11 8.27 33.64
CA ARG A 259 4.10 8.64 32.61
C ARG A 259 4.37 7.43 31.70
N ALA A 260 4.03 7.53 30.42
CA ALA A 260 4.67 6.76 29.36
C ALA A 260 5.85 7.59 28.79
N ARG A 261 7.06 7.01 28.82
CA ARG A 261 8.30 7.65 28.39
C ARG A 261 8.45 7.53 26.87
N ILE A 262 8.58 8.67 26.20
CA ILE A 262 9.06 8.79 24.82
C ILE A 262 10.59 8.66 24.85
N TRP A 263 11.17 7.75 24.06
CA TRP A 263 12.63 7.64 23.90
C TRP A 263 13.05 8.50 22.71
N GLY A 264 13.55 9.71 23.01
CA GLY A 264 14.30 10.54 22.10
C GLY A 264 15.77 10.54 22.52
N SER A 265 16.65 10.30 21.56
CA SER A 265 18.10 10.35 21.67
C SER A 265 18.58 11.77 22.03
N THR A 266 19.39 11.91 23.09
CA THR A 266 20.57 12.79 23.04
C THR A 266 21.57 12.40 24.13
N SER A 267 22.80 12.17 23.69
CA SER A 267 24.02 12.14 24.47
C SER A 267 24.32 13.46 25.19
N ALA A 268 24.58 13.44 26.50
CA ALA A 268 25.55 14.30 27.19
C ALA A 268 25.67 13.83 28.65
N GLY A 269 26.91 13.64 29.12
CA GLY A 269 27.21 13.02 30.40
C GLY A 269 27.03 13.92 31.63
N ALA A 270 26.87 13.27 32.78
CA ALA A 270 27.33 13.75 34.08
C ALA A 270 27.43 12.54 35.04
N VAL A 271 28.52 12.52 35.80
CA VAL A 271 28.92 11.50 36.77
C VAL A 271 28.47 11.93 38.18
N ASP A 272 28.42 10.94 39.06
CA ASP A 272 28.20 10.97 40.52
C ASP A 272 26.72 10.92 40.96
N GLY A 273 26.34 10.27 42.06
CA GLY A 273 27.08 9.57 43.10
C GLY A 273 26.10 9.19 44.22
N SER A 274 26.35 8.06 44.89
CA SER A 274 25.57 7.46 46.00
C SER A 274 24.31 6.69 45.57
N GLY A 275 24.07 5.42 45.92
CA GLY A 275 24.68 4.55 46.93
C GLY A 275 23.54 3.89 47.72
N ARG A 276 23.56 2.54 47.79
CA ARG A 276 22.63 1.60 48.47
C ARG A 276 21.45 1.16 47.57
N GLY A 277 21.28 -0.09 47.16
CA GLY A 277 21.81 -1.39 47.59
C GLY A 277 20.69 -2.22 48.22
N TYR A 278 20.18 -3.21 47.48
CA TYR A 278 19.59 -4.44 48.03
C TYR A 278 19.81 -5.61 47.07
N ILE A 279 20.12 -6.74 47.68
CA ILE A 279 20.74 -7.96 47.15
C ILE A 279 19.65 -9.00 46.91
N GLY A 280 19.83 -9.85 45.88
CA GLY A 280 19.09 -11.10 45.75
C GLY A 280 19.23 -11.78 44.39
N ASN A 281 20.37 -12.44 44.17
CA ASN A 281 20.63 -13.73 43.51
C ASN A 281 19.59 -14.28 42.49
N ASP A 282 19.95 -14.91 41.36
CA ASP A 282 21.20 -15.55 40.96
C ASP A 282 21.17 -15.90 39.45
N CYS A 283 22.34 -15.80 38.79
CA CYS A 283 22.98 -16.73 37.84
C CYS A 283 22.18 -17.43 36.71
N GLN A 284 22.62 -17.58 35.44
CA GLN A 284 23.95 -17.57 34.78
C GLN A 284 23.72 -17.56 33.23
N TYR A 285 24.34 -16.66 32.44
CA TYR A 285 25.59 -16.78 31.64
C TYR A 285 25.69 -17.90 30.57
N ARG A 286 25.88 -17.50 29.29
CA ARG A 286 27.20 -17.48 28.60
C ARG A 286 27.13 -16.90 27.17
N VAL A 287 28.00 -15.92 26.91
CA VAL A 287 28.52 -15.54 25.58
C VAL A 287 30.02 -15.85 25.63
N GLY A 288 30.55 -16.51 24.60
CA GLY A 288 31.98 -16.72 24.40
C GLY A 288 32.48 -15.80 23.29
N ALA A 289 33.52 -15.03 23.58
CA ALA A 289 34.35 -14.30 22.64
C ALA A 289 35.70 -15.01 22.53
N GLU A 290 36.32 -15.00 21.35
CA GLU A 290 37.76 -15.23 21.19
C GLU A 290 38.36 -14.20 20.21
N ASP A 291 39.51 -13.66 20.63
CA ASP A 291 40.35 -12.64 20.00
C ASP A 291 41.17 -13.17 18.81
N GLY A 292 41.48 -12.33 17.82
CA GLY A 292 42.88 -11.90 17.58
C GLY A 292 43.32 -11.91 16.10
N PRO A 293 44.49 -11.34 15.74
CA PRO A 293 44.56 -10.13 14.90
C PRO A 293 45.47 -10.23 13.64
N ASP A 294 45.36 -9.24 12.75
CA ASP A 294 46.35 -8.68 11.76
C ASP A 294 45.53 -8.00 10.64
N GLY A 295 45.72 -6.77 10.14
CA GLY A 295 46.85 -5.86 10.12
C GLY A 295 47.15 -5.49 8.66
N LEU A 296 46.54 -4.43 8.09
CA LEU A 296 47.20 -3.47 7.19
C LEU A 296 46.27 -2.35 6.69
N LEU A 297 46.67 -1.11 6.94
CA LEU A 297 46.21 0.11 6.28
C LEU A 297 47.01 0.32 4.99
N THR A 298 46.33 0.59 3.87
CA THR A 298 46.88 1.36 2.75
C THR A 298 45.83 2.35 2.22
N HIS A 299 46.30 3.55 1.90
CA HIS A 299 45.50 4.75 1.62
C HIS A 299 45.76 5.25 0.18
N ARG A 300 44.74 5.89 -0.41
CA ARG A 300 44.66 6.66 -1.69
C ARG A 300 44.26 5.83 -2.93
N SER A 301 43.39 6.28 -3.84
CA SER A 301 43.04 7.64 -4.25
C SER A 301 41.63 7.75 -4.88
N THR A 302 41.09 8.96 -4.79
CA THR A 302 39.93 9.57 -5.48
C THR A 302 39.61 9.11 -6.91
N GLY A 303 38.30 8.97 -7.19
CA GLY A 303 37.74 9.15 -8.53
C GLY A 303 36.38 8.46 -8.75
N ALA A 304 35.34 9.28 -8.93
CA ALA A 304 33.98 8.99 -9.42
C ALA A 304 32.87 9.06 -8.35
N GLN A 305 32.16 10.19 -8.36
CA GLN A 305 30.90 10.39 -7.65
C GLN A 305 29.83 9.51 -8.31
N GLY A 306 29.53 8.37 -7.67
CA GLY A 306 28.37 7.56 -7.99
C GLY A 306 27.11 8.09 -7.30
N VAL A 307 26.01 8.07 -8.03
CA VAL A 307 24.64 8.22 -7.53
C VAL A 307 24.45 7.30 -6.31
N PRO A 308 23.77 7.72 -5.21
CA PRO A 308 23.51 6.82 -4.10
C PRO A 308 22.61 5.68 -4.62
N ALA A 309 23.11 4.45 -4.54
CA ALA A 309 22.30 3.26 -4.75
C ALA A 309 21.06 3.34 -3.84
N ALA A 310 19.88 3.11 -4.43
CA ALA A 310 18.66 2.87 -3.70
C ALA A 310 18.95 1.84 -2.60
N ALA A 311 18.45 2.09 -1.39
CA ALA A 311 18.70 1.26 -0.22
C ALA A 311 18.49 -0.24 -0.54
N GLY A 312 19.61 -0.92 -0.79
CA GLY A 312 19.65 -2.29 -1.26
C GLY A 312 19.20 -3.24 -0.16
N TRP A 313 18.25 -4.10 -0.49
CA TRP A 313 18.18 -5.41 0.14
C TRP A 313 19.43 -6.19 -0.30
N LYS A 314 20.07 -6.93 0.60
CA LYS A 314 21.12 -7.88 0.18
C LYS A 314 20.41 -9.09 -0.40
N ALA A 315 20.82 -9.51 -1.60
CA ALA A 315 20.36 -10.71 -2.31
C ALA A 315 20.45 -12.04 -1.52
N ASP A 316 21.11 -12.04 -0.37
CA ASP A 316 21.14 -13.16 0.54
C ASP A 316 19.79 -13.21 1.29
N LEU A 317 18.82 -14.01 0.80
CA LEU A 317 17.57 -14.53 1.44
C LEU A 317 16.21 -14.17 0.78
N MET A 318 16.10 -13.98 -0.54
CA MET A 318 14.80 -14.22 -1.20
C MET A 318 14.70 -15.71 -1.58
N GLU A 319 13.98 -16.48 -0.78
CA GLU A 319 13.61 -17.86 -1.12
C GLU A 319 12.25 -17.87 -1.82
N ILE A 320 12.13 -18.69 -2.87
CA ILE A 320 10.86 -18.86 -3.58
C ILE A 320 9.97 -19.71 -2.69
N ASP A 321 8.91 -19.12 -2.16
CA ASP A 321 8.03 -19.82 -1.24
C ASP A 321 6.93 -20.58 -1.99
N HIS A 322 6.32 -19.96 -3.00
CA HIS A 322 5.15 -20.54 -3.65
C HIS A 322 5.24 -20.41 -5.17
N VAL A 323 4.80 -21.44 -5.89
CA VAL A 323 4.61 -21.38 -7.34
C VAL A 323 3.19 -21.81 -7.69
N VAL A 324 2.53 -21.01 -8.53
CA VAL A 324 1.19 -21.26 -9.04
C VAL A 324 1.28 -21.86 -10.44
N LEU A 325 0.65 -23.02 -10.62
CA LEU A 325 0.53 -23.74 -11.88
C LEU A 325 -0.95 -23.79 -12.28
N ALA A 326 -1.23 -23.72 -13.57
CA ALA A 326 -2.55 -24.00 -14.12
C ALA A 326 -2.62 -25.42 -14.68
N ALA A 327 -3.77 -26.07 -14.50
CA ALA A 327 -4.12 -27.35 -15.08
C ALA A 327 -5.48 -27.24 -15.80
N ARG A 328 -5.70 -28.06 -16.84
CA ARG A 328 -6.98 -28.08 -17.57
C ARG A 328 -8.14 -28.59 -16.71
N SER A 329 -7.83 -29.45 -15.73
CA SER A 329 -8.79 -30.04 -14.81
C SER A 329 -8.07 -30.57 -13.56
N SER A 330 -8.84 -30.83 -12.48
CA SER A 330 -8.30 -31.52 -11.30
C SER A 330 -7.72 -32.89 -11.64
N ALA A 331 -8.35 -33.63 -12.56
CA ALA A 331 -7.89 -34.96 -12.97
C ALA A 331 -6.52 -34.90 -13.68
N ASP A 332 -6.31 -33.92 -14.54
CA ASP A 332 -5.01 -33.69 -15.19
C ASP A 332 -3.96 -33.28 -14.17
N ALA A 333 -4.32 -32.40 -13.23
CA ALA A 333 -3.45 -31.98 -12.15
C ALA A 333 -2.98 -33.16 -11.30
N GLU A 334 -3.92 -33.94 -10.77
CA GLU A 334 -3.65 -35.10 -9.93
C GLU A 334 -2.84 -36.18 -10.66
N ARG A 335 -3.07 -36.36 -11.96
CA ARG A 335 -2.29 -37.30 -12.77
C ARG A 335 -0.81 -36.87 -12.83
N VAL A 336 -0.53 -35.62 -13.20
CA VAL A 336 0.85 -35.09 -13.30
C VAL A 336 1.54 -35.09 -11.94
N LEU A 337 0.86 -34.63 -10.89
CA LEU A 337 1.39 -34.64 -9.52
C LEU A 337 1.66 -36.07 -9.04
N GLY A 338 0.75 -36.99 -9.35
CA GLY A 338 0.91 -38.41 -9.09
C GLY A 338 2.15 -38.99 -9.78
N GLU A 339 2.32 -38.77 -11.08
CA GLU A 339 3.49 -39.20 -11.84
C GLU A 339 4.80 -38.64 -11.24
N ALA A 340 4.79 -37.40 -10.77
CA ALA A 340 5.91 -36.76 -10.07
C ALA A 340 6.17 -37.37 -8.67
N GLY A 341 5.19 -38.06 -8.09
CA GLY A 341 5.25 -38.63 -6.74
C GLY A 341 4.83 -37.66 -5.63
N LEU A 342 4.14 -36.58 -5.97
CA LEU A 342 3.68 -35.55 -5.04
C LEU A 342 2.26 -35.85 -4.54
N GLY A 343 2.02 -35.61 -3.25
CA GLY A 343 0.70 -35.72 -2.63
C GLY A 343 0.03 -34.35 -2.53
N VAL A 344 -1.30 -34.34 -2.57
CA VAL A 344 -2.11 -33.12 -2.40
C VAL A 344 -2.58 -33.06 -0.95
N ALA A 345 -2.35 -31.93 -0.27
CA ALA A 345 -2.82 -31.74 1.11
C ALA A 345 -4.30 -31.34 1.14
N ARG A 346 -4.71 -30.49 0.20
CA ARG A 346 -6.07 -29.93 0.14
C ARG A 346 -6.42 -29.43 -1.25
N GLY A 347 -7.71 -29.22 -1.49
CA GLY A 347 -8.22 -28.44 -2.61
C GLY A 347 -9.45 -27.65 -2.20
N ARG A 348 -9.72 -26.52 -2.86
CA ARG A 348 -10.91 -25.68 -2.60
C ARG A 348 -11.42 -25.02 -3.88
N VAL A 349 -12.68 -24.61 -3.82
CA VAL A 349 -13.24 -23.61 -4.74
C VAL A 349 -12.69 -22.23 -4.33
N MET A 350 -12.32 -21.40 -5.29
CA MET A 350 -11.90 -20.01 -5.08
C MET A 350 -13.08 -19.08 -5.44
N PRO A 351 -13.83 -18.58 -4.45
CA PRO A 351 -15.09 -17.89 -4.70
C PRO A 351 -14.93 -16.69 -5.64
N GLY A 352 -15.79 -16.62 -6.66
CA GLY A 352 -15.81 -15.50 -7.61
C GLY A 352 -14.68 -15.50 -8.65
N LEU A 353 -13.77 -16.48 -8.65
CA LEU A 353 -12.70 -16.56 -9.65
C LEU A 353 -12.99 -17.50 -10.81
N GLY A 354 -14.05 -18.32 -10.73
CA GLY A 354 -14.30 -19.40 -11.69
C GLY A 354 -13.24 -20.51 -11.67
N LEU A 355 -12.46 -20.57 -10.59
CA LEU A 355 -11.33 -21.46 -10.39
C LEU A 355 -11.50 -22.27 -9.10
N SER A 356 -10.92 -23.46 -9.12
CA SER A 356 -10.61 -24.22 -7.92
C SER A 356 -9.10 -24.44 -7.86
N ASN A 357 -8.58 -24.78 -6.69
CA ASN A 357 -7.17 -25.09 -6.52
C ASN A 357 -6.91 -26.46 -5.88
N LEU A 358 -5.70 -26.96 -6.06
CA LEU A 358 -5.05 -27.98 -5.23
C LEU A 358 -3.81 -27.36 -4.59
N VAL A 359 -3.49 -27.76 -3.36
CA VAL A 359 -2.28 -27.30 -2.66
C VAL A 359 -1.40 -28.50 -2.31
N VAL A 360 -0.15 -28.43 -2.73
CA VAL A 360 0.88 -29.45 -2.55
C VAL A 360 1.98 -28.85 -1.67
N PRO A 361 2.05 -29.22 -0.38
CA PRO A 361 3.15 -28.78 0.47
C PRO A 361 4.45 -29.42 0.00
N LEU A 362 5.56 -28.70 0.18
CA LEU A 362 6.92 -29.19 -0.05
C LEU A 362 7.71 -29.06 1.26
N ARG A 363 9.02 -28.88 1.19
CA ARG A 363 9.89 -28.69 2.36
C ARG A 363 10.01 -27.20 2.70
N SER A 364 10.25 -26.89 3.98
CA SER A 364 10.51 -25.52 4.45
C SER A 364 9.37 -24.55 4.14
N ASP A 365 8.14 -24.97 4.39
CA ASP A 365 6.93 -24.14 4.18
C ASP A 365 6.68 -23.71 2.73
N GLN A 366 7.43 -24.25 1.77
CA GLN A 366 7.16 -24.05 0.35
C GLN A 366 5.92 -24.82 -0.10
N ILE A 367 5.17 -24.26 -1.06
CA ILE A 367 4.00 -24.93 -1.64
C ILE A 367 3.94 -24.79 -3.16
N LEU A 368 3.30 -25.76 -3.81
CA LEU A 368 2.74 -25.58 -5.14
C LEU A 368 1.23 -25.40 -5.02
N GLU A 369 0.70 -24.40 -5.72
CA GLU A 369 -0.72 -24.20 -5.87
C GLU A 369 -1.12 -24.48 -7.32
N ILE A 370 -2.10 -25.35 -7.54
CA ILE A 370 -2.51 -25.76 -8.87
C ILE A 370 -3.94 -25.29 -9.09
N HIS A 371 -4.11 -24.26 -9.94
CA HIS A 371 -5.41 -23.75 -10.34
C HIS A 371 -5.99 -24.55 -11.50
N TYR A 372 -7.31 -24.68 -11.54
CA TYR A 372 -8.03 -25.25 -12.67
C TYR A 372 -9.45 -24.69 -12.76
N PRO A 373 -10.03 -24.59 -13.98
CA PRO A 373 -11.40 -24.13 -14.17
C PRO A 373 -12.40 -25.03 -13.42
N ASN A 374 -13.30 -24.41 -12.65
CA ASN A 374 -14.33 -25.14 -11.89
C ASN A 374 -15.72 -25.13 -12.57
N GLY A 375 -15.86 -24.38 -13.66
CA GLY A 375 -17.09 -24.24 -14.44
C GLY A 375 -18.00 -23.08 -14.02
N GLU A 376 -17.65 -22.33 -12.97
CA GLU A 376 -18.32 -21.09 -12.58
C GLU A 376 -17.79 -19.89 -13.39
N GLU A 377 -18.62 -18.88 -13.59
CA GLU A 377 -18.17 -17.62 -14.18
C GLU A 377 -17.41 -16.78 -13.14
N ALA A 378 -16.27 -16.22 -13.57
CA ALA A 378 -15.55 -15.25 -12.75
C ALA A 378 -16.38 -13.98 -12.56
N ALA A 379 -16.30 -13.38 -11.37
CA ALA A 379 -16.95 -12.11 -11.08
C ALA A 379 -16.39 -10.99 -11.98
N PRO A 380 -17.20 -9.98 -12.37
CA PRO A 380 -16.77 -8.93 -13.30
C PRO A 380 -15.53 -8.13 -12.86
N ASP A 381 -15.26 -8.07 -11.57
CA ASP A 381 -14.15 -7.36 -10.93
C ASP A 381 -13.05 -8.28 -10.37
N ALA A 382 -13.16 -9.59 -10.62
CA ALA A 382 -12.15 -10.56 -10.21
C ALA A 382 -10.82 -10.37 -10.97
N PRO A 383 -9.66 -10.70 -10.34
CA PRO A 383 -8.40 -10.84 -11.06
C PRO A 383 -8.58 -11.78 -12.28
N PRO A 384 -8.02 -11.45 -13.45
CA PRO A 384 -8.27 -12.16 -14.72
C PRO A 384 -7.55 -13.52 -14.84
N LEU A 385 -7.45 -14.28 -13.74
CA LEU A 385 -6.70 -15.53 -13.68
C LEU A 385 -7.29 -16.61 -14.57
N LEU A 386 -8.59 -16.88 -14.48
CA LEU A 386 -9.27 -17.85 -15.35
C LEU A 386 -9.04 -17.51 -16.82
N ARG A 387 -9.14 -16.22 -17.17
CA ARG A 387 -8.86 -15.76 -18.54
C ARG A 387 -7.41 -16.07 -18.94
N PHE A 388 -6.43 -15.78 -18.08
CA PHE A 388 -5.02 -16.01 -18.39
C PHE A 388 -4.68 -17.50 -18.48
N GLU A 389 -5.30 -18.35 -17.67
CA GLU A 389 -5.15 -19.80 -17.77
C GLU A 389 -5.66 -20.34 -19.11
N LEU A 390 -6.84 -19.87 -19.54
CA LEU A 390 -7.41 -20.24 -20.82
C LEU A 390 -6.52 -19.78 -21.98
N GLU A 391 -6.07 -18.51 -21.97
CA GLU A 391 -5.12 -17.98 -22.96
C GLU A 391 -3.80 -18.78 -22.99
N ALA A 392 -3.29 -19.18 -21.82
CA ALA A 392 -2.05 -19.96 -21.71
C ALA A 392 -2.19 -21.35 -22.33
N PHE A 393 -3.34 -22.02 -22.12
CA PHE A 393 -3.63 -23.33 -22.69
C PHE A 393 -4.02 -23.32 -24.16
N GLU A 394 -4.54 -22.19 -24.65
CA GLU A 394 -4.70 -21.93 -26.08
C GLU A 394 -3.33 -21.78 -26.77
N ALA A 395 -2.41 -21.04 -26.14
CA ALA A 395 -1.06 -20.87 -26.65
C ALA A 395 -0.20 -22.16 -26.56
N ASN A 396 -0.50 -23.03 -25.58
CA ASN A 396 0.26 -24.26 -25.32
C ASN A 396 -0.69 -25.48 -25.26
N PRO A 397 -1.23 -25.93 -26.41
CA PRO A 397 -2.25 -26.97 -26.45
C PRO A 397 -1.79 -28.31 -25.84
N ASP A 398 -0.51 -28.65 -26.03
CA ASP A 398 0.06 -29.93 -25.57
C ASP A 398 0.64 -29.86 -24.14
N ALA A 399 0.62 -28.69 -23.49
CA ALA A 399 1.12 -28.55 -22.13
C ALA A 399 0.18 -29.23 -21.12
N ALA A 400 0.75 -30.04 -20.24
CA ALA A 400 0.00 -30.69 -19.15
C ALA A 400 -0.29 -29.71 -17.99
N MET A 401 0.65 -28.79 -17.74
CA MET A 401 0.52 -27.67 -16.80
C MET A 401 1.27 -26.45 -17.34
N VAL A 402 0.86 -25.26 -16.93
CA VAL A 402 1.55 -24.00 -17.25
C VAL A 402 1.84 -23.25 -15.96
N ALA A 403 3.05 -22.73 -15.77
CA ALA A 403 3.35 -21.88 -14.62
C ALA A 403 2.75 -20.49 -14.84
N MET A 404 2.03 -19.99 -13.85
CA MET A 404 1.25 -18.75 -13.97
C MET A 404 1.81 -17.61 -13.14
N ALA A 405 2.31 -17.94 -11.95
CA ALA A 405 2.85 -16.97 -11.02
C ALA A 405 3.82 -17.63 -10.04
N TRP A 406 4.59 -16.80 -9.36
CA TRP A 406 5.48 -17.18 -8.29
C TRP A 406 5.39 -16.13 -7.21
N LEU A 407 5.43 -16.55 -5.95
CA LEU A 407 5.21 -15.69 -4.80
C LEU A 407 6.36 -15.81 -3.81
N VAL A 408 6.53 -14.72 -3.08
CA VAL A 408 7.51 -14.59 -2.00
C VAL A 408 6.78 -14.12 -0.74
N ALA A 409 7.02 -14.81 0.37
CA ALA A 409 6.41 -14.50 1.64
C ALA A 409 7.14 -13.35 2.33
N PHE A 410 6.36 -12.45 2.90
CA PHE A 410 6.83 -11.36 3.74
C PHE A 410 6.38 -11.62 5.17
N GLU A 411 7.32 -11.57 6.11
CA GLU A 411 7.01 -11.66 7.54
C GLU A 411 6.26 -10.43 8.05
N ASP A 412 6.50 -9.26 7.45
CA ASP A 412 5.91 -7.98 7.85
C ASP A 412 4.99 -7.43 6.75
N GLU A 413 3.72 -7.26 7.08
CA GLU A 413 2.71 -6.66 6.20
C GLU A 413 3.10 -5.26 5.74
N LEU A 414 3.65 -4.44 6.65
CA LEU A 414 4.06 -3.08 6.32
C LEU A 414 5.12 -3.11 5.23
N ARG A 415 6.08 -4.03 5.37
CA ARG A 415 7.16 -4.21 4.40
C ARG A 415 6.65 -4.72 3.06
N LEU A 416 5.70 -5.66 3.04
CA LEU A 416 5.03 -6.09 1.82
C LEU A 416 4.38 -4.89 1.11
N ARG A 417 3.64 -4.07 1.86
CA ARG A 417 2.95 -2.89 1.31
C ARG A 417 3.92 -1.82 0.82
N GLU A 418 5.09 -1.67 1.44
CA GLU A 418 6.17 -0.81 0.95
C GLU A 418 6.76 -1.31 -0.39
N VAL A 419 7.03 -2.62 -0.49
CA VAL A 419 7.56 -3.21 -1.73
C VAL A 419 6.52 -3.14 -2.84
N ALA A 420 5.26 -3.44 -2.53
CA ALA A 420 4.15 -3.29 -3.46
C ALA A 420 4.00 -1.84 -3.93
N ALA A 421 4.14 -0.88 -3.01
CA ALA A 421 4.11 0.54 -3.33
C ALA A 421 5.25 0.97 -4.28
N ALA A 422 6.48 0.51 -4.01
CA ALA A 422 7.66 0.86 -4.79
C ALA A 422 7.62 0.28 -6.21
N ASN A 423 6.87 -0.80 -6.42
CA ASN A 423 6.78 -1.51 -7.69
C ASN A 423 5.39 -1.38 -8.36
N GLU A 424 4.58 -0.39 -7.92
CA GLU A 424 3.25 -0.10 -8.50
C GLU A 424 2.29 -1.30 -8.49
N MET A 425 2.41 -2.17 -7.50
CA MET A 425 1.63 -3.40 -7.39
C MET A 425 0.31 -3.12 -6.67
N SER A 426 -0.79 -3.64 -7.23
CA SER A 426 -2.07 -3.70 -6.51
C SER A 426 -1.93 -4.55 -5.25
N VAL A 427 -2.55 -4.13 -4.15
CA VAL A 427 -2.57 -4.88 -2.88
C VAL A 427 -4.00 -5.28 -2.59
N VAL A 428 -4.21 -6.56 -2.26
CA VAL A 428 -5.51 -7.15 -1.97
C VAL A 428 -5.46 -7.76 -0.57
N ASP A 429 -6.39 -7.32 0.27
CA ASP A 429 -6.66 -7.94 1.55
C ASP A 429 -7.62 -9.11 1.33
N VAL A 430 -7.12 -10.33 1.45
CA VAL A 430 -7.94 -11.54 1.28
C VAL A 430 -8.55 -11.91 2.63
N PRO A 431 -9.90 -11.93 2.75
CA PRO A 431 -10.55 -12.25 4.01
C PRO A 431 -10.34 -13.73 4.37
N ALA A 432 -10.56 -14.05 5.65
CA ALA A 432 -10.55 -15.44 6.11
C ALA A 432 -11.62 -16.26 5.39
N GLU A 433 -11.26 -17.47 4.98
CA GLU A 433 -12.16 -18.39 4.25
C GLU A 433 -12.32 -19.71 5.00
N GLY A 434 -13.05 -19.66 6.11
CA GLY A 434 -13.36 -20.84 6.91
C GLY A 434 -12.17 -21.39 7.72
N PRO A 435 -12.33 -22.58 8.33
CA PRO A 435 -11.31 -23.15 9.21
C PRO A 435 -10.01 -23.45 8.46
N GLY A 436 -8.90 -22.86 8.88
CA GLY A 436 -7.56 -23.11 8.29
C GLY A 436 -7.20 -22.25 7.08
N PHE A 437 -7.95 -21.17 6.83
CA PHE A 437 -7.57 -20.09 5.91
C PHE A 437 -7.70 -18.75 6.64
N PRO A 438 -6.67 -18.35 7.41
CA PRO A 438 -6.65 -17.03 8.02
C PRO A 438 -6.64 -15.96 6.92
N PRO A 439 -7.05 -14.72 7.24
CA PRO A 439 -6.91 -13.62 6.29
C PRO A 439 -5.44 -13.43 5.93
N TYR A 440 -5.16 -12.98 4.72
CA TYR A 440 -3.79 -12.72 4.26
C TYR A 440 -3.76 -11.52 3.31
N VAL A 441 -2.58 -10.95 3.12
CA VAL A 441 -2.37 -9.82 2.22
C VAL A 441 -1.57 -10.29 1.02
N LEU A 442 -2.01 -9.93 -0.18
CA LEU A 442 -1.37 -10.31 -1.43
C LEU A 442 -1.09 -9.04 -2.24
N ALA A 443 0.05 -8.97 -2.91
CA ALA A 443 0.35 -7.88 -3.84
C ALA A 443 0.76 -8.41 -5.21
N GLY A 444 0.46 -7.64 -6.25
CA GLY A 444 0.77 -7.98 -7.64
C GLY A 444 -0.24 -8.89 -8.31
N PHE A 445 -1.21 -9.42 -7.56
CA PHE A 445 -2.17 -10.42 -8.03
C PHE A 445 -3.58 -9.82 -8.17
N GLY A 446 -3.72 -8.80 -9.01
CA GLY A 446 -4.95 -8.02 -9.17
C GLY A 446 -5.45 -7.92 -10.61
N ALA A 447 -6.45 -7.06 -10.85
CA ALA A 447 -7.08 -6.88 -12.16
C ALA A 447 -6.08 -6.52 -13.29
N ASN A 448 -5.00 -5.81 -12.96
CA ASN A 448 -3.95 -5.36 -13.88
C ASN A 448 -2.69 -6.22 -13.73
N PHE A 449 -2.83 -7.55 -13.71
CA PHE A 449 -1.71 -8.48 -13.58
C PHE A 449 -0.86 -8.52 -14.87
N GLU A 450 -0.11 -7.43 -15.07
CA GLU A 450 0.63 -7.06 -16.28
C GLU A 450 2.11 -7.49 -16.22
N ARG A 451 2.78 -7.28 -15.09
CA ARG A 451 4.19 -7.66 -14.88
C ARG A 451 4.31 -9.07 -14.30
N ARG A 452 3.77 -10.07 -15.02
CA ARG A 452 3.67 -11.47 -14.57
C ARG A 452 5.01 -12.14 -14.28
N TYR A 453 6.11 -11.57 -14.76
CA TYR A 453 7.48 -12.03 -14.52
C TYR A 453 8.05 -11.59 -13.17
N LEU A 454 7.47 -10.59 -12.51
CA LEU A 454 7.83 -10.22 -11.15
C LEU A 454 7.11 -11.15 -10.15
N PRO A 455 7.74 -11.47 -9.01
CA PRO A 455 7.08 -12.30 -8.01
C PRO A 455 5.99 -11.49 -7.31
N CYS A 456 4.95 -12.18 -6.85
CA CYS A 456 3.84 -11.58 -6.10
C CYS A 456 4.11 -11.69 -4.58
N PRO A 457 4.22 -10.58 -3.83
CA PRO A 457 4.35 -10.61 -2.38
C PRO A 457 3.11 -11.18 -1.69
N ILE A 458 3.30 -12.01 -0.67
CA ILE A 458 2.22 -12.50 0.21
C ILE A 458 2.60 -12.37 1.69
N HIS A 459 1.67 -11.99 2.55
CA HIS A 459 1.87 -11.93 3.99
C HIS A 459 0.73 -12.67 4.72
N TRP A 460 1.10 -13.59 5.61
CA TRP A 460 0.19 -14.34 6.47
C TRP A 460 0.33 -13.84 7.92
N PRO A 461 -0.63 -13.06 8.46
CA PRO A 461 -0.54 -12.47 9.81
C PRO A 461 -0.42 -13.50 10.94
N GLU A 462 -1.08 -14.65 10.79
CA GLU A 462 -1.07 -15.74 11.77
C GLU A 462 -0.07 -16.86 11.39
N GLY A 463 0.77 -16.60 10.39
CA GLY A 463 1.61 -17.60 9.73
C GLY A 463 0.80 -18.51 8.80
N MET A 464 1.51 -19.22 7.91
CA MET A 464 0.86 -20.20 7.05
C MET A 464 0.39 -21.40 7.91
N PRO A 465 -0.86 -21.88 7.75
CA PRO A 465 -1.30 -23.10 8.39
C PRO A 465 -0.36 -24.28 8.06
N PRO A 466 -0.05 -25.16 9.02
CA PRO A 466 0.78 -26.33 8.72
C PRO A 466 0.03 -27.24 7.74
N LEU A 467 0.67 -27.51 6.60
CA LEU A 467 0.15 -28.38 5.55
C LEU A 467 1.05 -29.61 5.43
N ASP A 468 0.43 -30.79 5.39
CA ASP A 468 1.13 -32.06 5.18
C ASP A 468 0.37 -32.89 4.14
N ALA A 469 1.11 -33.67 3.36
CA ALA A 469 0.58 -34.59 2.38
C ALA A 469 1.47 -35.83 2.30
N ALA A 470 0.86 -37.00 2.09
CA ALA A 470 1.60 -38.24 1.90
C ALA A 470 2.23 -38.27 0.49
N HIS A 471 3.47 -37.79 0.36
CA HIS A 471 4.22 -37.89 -0.90
C HIS A 471 4.79 -39.30 -1.11
N ARG A 472 4.73 -39.80 -2.35
CA ARG A 472 5.38 -41.06 -2.76
C ARG A 472 6.89 -40.91 -2.90
N ARG A 473 7.36 -39.72 -3.27
CA ARG A 473 8.76 -39.32 -3.29
C ARG A 473 8.94 -38.13 -2.36
N ARG A 474 10.02 -38.10 -1.57
CA ARG A 474 10.26 -37.02 -0.58
C ARG A 474 10.78 -35.77 -1.28
N PRO A 475 9.99 -34.69 -1.44
CA PRO A 475 10.46 -33.47 -2.07
C PRO A 475 11.44 -32.73 -1.14
N THR A 476 12.47 -32.11 -1.70
CA THR A 476 13.41 -31.26 -0.96
C THR A 476 13.08 -29.77 -1.08
N GLY A 477 12.09 -29.42 -1.91
CA GLY A 477 11.69 -28.04 -2.18
C GLY A 477 11.80 -27.67 -3.66
N ILE A 478 11.49 -26.41 -3.96
CA ILE A 478 11.72 -25.76 -5.24
C ILE A 478 13.22 -25.52 -5.40
N THR A 479 13.81 -26.12 -6.41
CA THR A 479 15.25 -26.01 -6.71
C THR A 479 15.54 -25.06 -7.86
N ARG A 480 14.56 -24.84 -8.74
CA ARG A 480 14.67 -23.88 -9.85
C ARG A 480 13.32 -23.31 -10.26
N ILE A 481 13.31 -22.07 -10.73
CA ILE A 481 12.24 -21.50 -11.55
C ILE A 481 12.83 -20.87 -12.80
N ASP A 482 12.19 -21.11 -13.94
CA ASP A 482 12.53 -20.45 -15.21
C ASP A 482 11.45 -19.40 -15.50
N VAL A 483 11.83 -18.15 -15.73
CA VAL A 483 10.92 -17.00 -15.90
C VAL A 483 11.24 -16.25 -17.19
N SER A 484 10.25 -16.03 -18.05
CA SER A 484 10.33 -15.14 -19.21
C SER A 484 10.06 -13.70 -18.79
N GLY A 485 11.11 -12.90 -18.67
CA GLY A 485 11.06 -11.53 -18.16
C GLY A 485 12.38 -10.77 -18.37
N PRO A 486 12.38 -9.43 -18.30
CA PRO A 486 13.61 -8.65 -18.34
C PRO A 486 14.48 -8.95 -17.11
N ALA A 487 15.67 -9.53 -17.33
CA ALA A 487 16.54 -9.99 -16.24
C ALA A 487 16.94 -8.86 -15.27
N GLU A 488 17.35 -7.72 -15.82
CA GLU A 488 17.73 -6.54 -15.04
C GLU A 488 16.57 -6.02 -14.17
N GLU A 489 15.33 -6.08 -14.67
CA GLU A 489 14.16 -5.65 -13.90
C GLU A 489 13.85 -6.64 -12.77
N ILE A 490 13.94 -7.95 -13.03
CA ILE A 490 13.76 -9.00 -12.02
C ILE A 490 14.83 -8.88 -10.93
N GLU A 491 16.10 -8.76 -11.31
CA GLU A 491 17.22 -8.62 -10.37
C GLU A 491 17.10 -7.34 -9.54
N THR A 492 16.76 -6.21 -10.18
CA THR A 492 16.55 -4.94 -9.49
C THR A 492 15.42 -5.05 -8.48
N TRP A 493 14.30 -5.67 -8.86
CA TRP A 493 13.17 -5.90 -7.98
C TRP A 493 13.57 -6.77 -6.78
N CYS A 494 14.31 -7.85 -7.02
CA CYS A 494 14.71 -8.81 -5.99
C CYS A 494 15.87 -8.31 -5.11
N GLY A 495 16.51 -7.19 -5.46
CA GLY A 495 17.71 -6.71 -4.77
C GLY A 495 18.97 -7.53 -5.11
N GLY A 496 18.97 -8.23 -6.24
CA GLY A 496 20.04 -9.06 -6.79
C GLY A 496 19.52 -10.33 -7.46
N GLU A 497 20.42 -11.21 -7.88
CA GLU A 497 20.08 -12.48 -8.55
C GLU A 497 19.45 -13.47 -7.55
N PRO A 498 18.16 -13.84 -7.70
CA PRO A 498 17.51 -14.76 -6.78
C PRO A 498 18.06 -16.18 -6.94
N ASN A 499 18.29 -16.87 -5.82
CA ASN A 499 18.79 -18.23 -5.86
C ASN A 499 17.80 -19.17 -6.55
N GLY A 500 18.27 -19.95 -7.52
CA GLY A 500 17.44 -20.89 -8.28
C GLY A 500 16.58 -20.23 -9.37
N LEU A 501 16.69 -18.93 -9.62
CA LEU A 501 15.95 -18.29 -10.72
C LEU A 501 16.78 -18.26 -12.01
N ARG A 502 16.15 -18.59 -13.14
CA ARG A 502 16.71 -18.40 -14.49
C ARG A 502 15.80 -17.53 -15.33
N THR A 503 16.36 -16.48 -15.90
CA THR A 503 15.61 -15.57 -16.77
C THR A 503 15.76 -15.92 -18.24
N PHE A 504 14.66 -15.84 -18.97
CA PHE A 504 14.59 -15.97 -20.43
C PHE A 504 14.03 -14.66 -21.02
N PRO A 505 14.41 -14.29 -22.26
CA PRO A 505 13.82 -13.13 -22.91
C PRO A 505 12.29 -13.23 -23.00
N GLY A 506 11.61 -12.08 -22.88
CA GLY A 506 10.17 -11.96 -23.01
C GLY A 506 9.52 -11.34 -21.77
N THR A 507 8.21 -11.48 -21.65
CA THR A 507 7.40 -10.90 -20.58
C THR A 507 6.27 -11.84 -20.14
N VAL A 508 6.34 -13.12 -20.52
CA VAL A 508 5.25 -14.09 -20.31
C VAL A 508 5.10 -14.45 -18.83
N GLY A 509 6.19 -14.35 -18.05
CA GLY A 509 6.23 -14.76 -16.67
C GLY A 509 6.83 -16.17 -16.48
N PRO A 510 6.50 -16.86 -15.38
CA PRO A 510 6.98 -18.21 -15.11
C PRO A 510 6.72 -19.16 -16.27
N LEU A 511 7.72 -19.95 -16.63
CA LEU A 511 7.63 -20.98 -17.67
C LEU A 511 7.48 -22.36 -17.05
N ARG A 512 8.30 -22.64 -16.03
CA ARG A 512 8.40 -23.94 -15.37
C ARG A 512 9.08 -23.82 -14.01
N VAL A 513 8.84 -24.81 -13.17
CA VAL A 513 9.43 -24.97 -11.85
C VAL A 513 10.05 -26.36 -11.73
N GLU A 514 11.23 -26.44 -11.12
CA GLU A 514 11.92 -27.67 -10.81
C GLU A 514 11.78 -27.99 -9.32
N ILE A 515 11.36 -29.22 -9.03
CA ILE A 515 11.21 -29.75 -7.68
C ILE A 515 12.29 -30.79 -7.44
N GLY A 516 13.10 -30.55 -6.41
CA GLY A 516 14.11 -31.50 -5.95
C GLY A 516 13.48 -32.63 -5.13
N PHE A 517 14.14 -33.78 -5.12
CA PHE A 517 13.75 -34.94 -4.31
C PHE A 517 14.97 -35.56 -3.65
N GLU A 518 14.78 -36.17 -2.47
CA GLU A 518 15.88 -36.86 -1.77
C GLU A 518 16.43 -38.04 -2.59
N ALA A 519 15.57 -38.67 -3.40
CA ALA A 519 15.92 -39.79 -4.27
C ALA A 519 15.17 -39.74 -5.61
N GLY A 520 15.87 -40.11 -6.69
CA GLY A 520 15.43 -39.91 -8.07
C GLY A 520 15.55 -38.43 -8.46
N GLY A 521 16.07 -38.15 -9.65
CA GLY A 521 16.38 -36.78 -10.10
C GLY A 521 15.20 -35.80 -10.01
N PRO A 522 15.47 -34.49 -10.16
CA PRO A 522 14.43 -33.47 -10.05
C PRO A 522 13.30 -33.68 -11.06
N VAL A 523 12.12 -33.15 -10.76
CA VAL A 523 10.98 -33.12 -11.69
C VAL A 523 10.72 -31.68 -12.08
N VAL A 524 10.58 -31.44 -13.38
CA VAL A 524 10.20 -30.14 -13.94
C VAL A 524 8.71 -30.16 -14.25
N LEU A 525 7.98 -29.16 -13.76
CA LEU A 525 6.56 -28.94 -14.02
C LEU A 525 6.37 -27.61 -14.75
N GLY A 526 5.49 -27.56 -15.73
CA GLY A 526 5.25 -26.39 -16.58
C GLY A 526 5.55 -26.66 -18.05
N LEU A 527 5.95 -25.62 -18.77
CA LEU A 527 6.28 -25.71 -20.20
C LEU A 527 7.60 -26.45 -20.43
N PRO A 528 7.69 -27.26 -21.51
CA PRO A 528 8.91 -28.00 -21.85
C PRO A 528 10.09 -27.07 -22.14
N GLU A 529 11.32 -27.57 -21.95
CA GLU A 529 12.59 -26.84 -22.14
C GLU A 529 12.79 -26.25 -23.52
#